data_AF-A0A450S0I3-F1
#
_entry.id   AF-A0A450S0I3-F1
#
_cell.length_a   1.000
_cell.length_b   1.000
_cell.length_c   1.000
_cell.angle_alpha   90.00
_cell.angle_beta   90.00
_cell.angle_gamma   90.00
#
_symmetry.space_group_name_H-M   'P 1'
#
loop_
_entity.id
_entity.type
_entity.pdbx_description
1 polymer ?
#
loop_
_entity_poly.entity_id
_entity_poly.type
_entity_poly.pdbx_seq_one_letter_code
_entity_poly.pdbx_strand_id
1 'polypeptide(L)'
;TNPNPFALVTIAHLRTRQTKGDTDARYRAKLALVRLLYRRDWDRQRILDLFAVLDWMMRLPEELEQQLWRNIETIEGETQMRYVTSVERLAVQRGVQQGMQQGRIEGKIEGKIENMERLLTKRFGSLDEETHNRLGKATLEQLDSWADRILDAATVHDVFETH
;
A
#
# COMPACT_ATOMS: atom_id res chain seq x y z
N THR A 1 14.56 3.96 33.46
CA THR A 1 13.21 3.43 33.17
C THR A 1 13.07 3.33 31.66
N ASN A 2 13.00 2.13 31.09
CA ASN A 2 12.88 1.96 29.64
C ASN A 2 11.49 2.47 29.20
N PRO A 3 11.39 3.56 28.41
CA PRO A 3 10.11 4.12 28.00
C PRO A 3 9.31 3.08 27.20
N ASN A 4 8.01 3.00 27.44
CA ASN A 4 7.14 2.04 26.77
C ASN A 4 7.02 2.38 25.27
N PRO A 5 7.35 1.46 24.33
CA PRO A 5 7.23 1.71 22.89
C PRO A 5 5.80 2.04 22.45
N PHE A 6 4.78 1.50 23.13
CA PHE A 6 3.38 1.80 22.84
C PHE A 6 3.04 3.28 23.09
N ALA A 7 3.71 3.94 24.05
CA ALA A 7 3.48 5.36 24.29
C ALA A 7 3.86 6.22 23.06
N LEU A 8 4.93 5.87 22.35
CA LEU A 8 5.33 6.56 21.12
C LEU A 8 4.25 6.40 20.04
N VAL A 9 3.74 5.18 19.86
CA VAL A 9 2.70 4.87 18.88
C VAL A 9 1.39 5.58 19.22
N THR A 10 1.02 5.63 20.50
CA THR A 10 -0.18 6.37 20.95
C THR A 10 -0.04 7.87 20.64
N ILE A 11 1.10 8.48 20.94
CA ILE A 11 1.34 9.89 20.61
C ILE A 11 1.31 10.09 19.09
N ALA A 12 1.92 9.20 18.32
CA ALA A 12 1.89 9.25 16.86
C ALA A 12 0.45 9.21 16.32
N HIS A 13 -0.39 8.32 16.82
CA HIS A 13 -1.79 8.22 16.42
C HIS A 13 -2.57 9.52 16.67
N LEU A 14 -2.39 10.12 17.85
CA LEU A 14 -3.01 11.41 18.19
C LEU A 14 -2.52 12.53 17.26
N ARG A 15 -1.22 12.58 16.97
CA ARG A 15 -0.63 13.57 16.05
C ARG A 15 -1.11 13.39 14.61
N THR A 16 -1.23 12.16 14.12
CA THR A 16 -1.81 11.87 12.79
C THR A 16 -3.21 12.45 12.65
N ARG A 17 -4.06 12.27 13.68
CA ARG A 17 -5.42 12.81 13.69
C ARG A 17 -5.45 14.33 13.76
N GLN A 18 -4.59 14.94 14.58
CA GLN A 18 -4.51 16.40 14.75
C GLN A 18 -4.02 17.12 13.48
N THR A 19 -3.16 16.48 12.70
CA THR A 19 -2.51 17.05 11.50
C THR A 19 -3.20 16.63 10.20
N LYS A 20 -4.47 16.22 10.26
CA LYS A 20 -5.24 15.85 9.07
C LYS A 20 -5.51 17.10 8.23
N GLY A 21 -5.08 17.08 6.97
CA GLY A 21 -5.26 18.19 6.03
C GLY A 21 -4.20 19.30 6.11
N ASP A 22 -3.23 19.20 7.03
CA ASP A 22 -2.11 20.13 7.15
C ASP A 22 -0.78 19.35 7.06
N THR A 23 -0.18 19.40 5.88
CA THR A 23 1.05 18.66 5.56
C THR A 23 2.27 19.19 6.31
N ASP A 24 2.36 20.50 6.54
CA ASP A 24 3.48 21.12 7.26
C ASP A 24 3.43 20.83 8.76
N ALA A 25 2.23 20.86 9.37
CA ALA A 25 2.06 20.42 10.75
C ALA A 25 2.36 18.93 10.89
N ARG A 26 1.94 18.10 9.93
CA ARG A 26 2.25 16.67 9.91
C ARG A 26 3.75 16.42 9.82
N TYR A 27 4.46 17.14 8.95
CA TYR A 27 5.91 17.07 8.82
C TYR A 27 6.61 17.39 10.15
N ARG A 28 6.26 18.54 10.77
CA ARG A 28 6.83 18.95 12.06
C ARG A 28 6.59 17.90 13.15
N ALA A 29 5.40 17.32 13.20
CA ALA A 29 5.06 16.27 14.14
C ALA A 29 5.84 14.96 13.88
N LYS A 30 5.96 14.52 12.62
CA LYS A 30 6.74 13.32 12.24
C LYS A 30 8.22 13.50 12.61
N LEU A 31 8.82 14.64 12.28
CA LEU A 31 10.21 14.96 12.63
C LEU A 31 10.44 14.95 14.15
N ALA A 32 9.51 15.49 14.93
CA ALA A 32 9.61 15.46 16.40
C ALA A 32 9.55 14.04 16.97
N LEU A 33 8.69 13.18 16.42
CA LEU A 33 8.56 11.77 16.83
C LEU A 33 9.80 10.95 16.45
N VAL A 34 10.35 11.16 15.25
CA VAL A 34 11.59 10.52 14.80
C VAL A 34 12.75 10.95 15.70
N ARG A 35 12.90 12.24 16.01
CA ARG A 35 13.91 12.71 16.98
C ARG A 35 13.76 12.03 18.34
N LEU A 36 12.53 11.87 18.83
CA LEU A 36 12.26 11.20 20.10
C LEU A 36 12.65 9.72 20.05
N LEU A 37 12.34 9.04 18.95
CA LEU A 37 12.66 7.64 18.70
C LEU A 37 14.18 7.40 18.78
N TYR A 38 14.96 8.24 18.10
CA TYR A 38 16.43 8.11 18.02
C TYR A 38 17.15 8.49 19.32
N ARG A 39 16.54 9.34 20.15
CA ARG A 39 17.09 9.67 21.48
C ARG A 39 16.87 8.57 22.53
N ARG A 40 16.07 7.54 22.21
CA ARG A 40 15.90 6.40 23.12
C ARG A 40 17.06 5.44 22.93
N ASP A 41 17.55 4.90 24.04
CA ASP A 41 18.53 3.81 24.08
C ASP A 41 17.85 2.47 23.77
N TRP A 42 17.26 2.38 22.58
CA TRP A 42 16.61 1.19 22.06
C TRP A 42 17.52 0.49 21.06
N ASP A 43 17.36 -0.82 20.96
CA ASP A 43 18.07 -1.59 19.95
C ASP A 43 17.68 -1.15 18.54
N ARG A 44 18.62 -1.36 17.61
CA ARG A 44 18.47 -0.95 16.21
C ARG A 44 17.19 -1.49 15.56
N GLN A 45 16.85 -2.76 15.79
CA GLN A 45 15.69 -3.37 15.13
C GLN A 45 14.40 -2.70 15.59
N ARG A 46 14.26 -2.47 16.89
CA ARG A 46 13.13 -1.76 17.46
C ARG A 46 12.98 -0.34 16.92
N ILE A 47 14.08 0.38 16.75
CA ILE A 47 14.06 1.72 16.13
C ILE A 47 13.53 1.63 14.70
N LEU A 48 14.04 0.71 13.89
CA LEU A 48 13.59 0.52 12.51
C LEU A 48 12.10 0.15 12.42
N ASP A 49 11.64 -0.77 13.28
CA ASP A 49 10.25 -1.22 13.30
C ASP A 49 9.29 -0.07 13.66
N LEU A 50 9.63 0.72 14.68
CA LEU A 50 8.82 1.86 15.10
C LEU A 50 8.86 3.00 14.09
N PHE A 51 10.02 3.26 13.46
CA PHE A 51 10.11 4.22 12.37
C PHE A 51 9.16 3.85 11.24
N ALA A 52 9.15 2.57 10.85
CA ALA A 52 8.26 2.04 9.83
C ALA A 52 6.77 2.25 10.14
N VAL A 53 6.39 2.17 11.42
CA VAL A 53 5.02 2.45 11.87
C VAL A 53 4.70 3.95 11.75
N LEU A 54 5.62 4.82 12.18
CA LEU A 54 5.46 6.28 12.04
C LEU A 54 5.31 6.68 10.57
N ASP A 55 6.10 6.07 9.70
CA ASP A 55 6.09 6.35 8.27
C ASP A 55 4.76 5.99 7.61
N TRP A 56 4.23 4.81 7.93
CA TRP A 56 2.92 4.37 7.44
C TRP A 56 1.78 5.27 7.95
N MET A 57 1.81 5.65 9.23
CA MET A 57 0.76 6.47 9.86
C MET A 57 0.79 7.93 9.41
N MET A 58 1.96 8.46 9.07
CA MET A 58 2.18 9.87 8.78
C MET A 58 2.87 10.04 7.42
N ARG A 59 2.19 9.60 6.36
CA ARG A 59 2.64 9.84 4.98
C ARG A 59 2.75 11.34 4.70
N LEU A 60 3.83 11.71 4.00
CA LEU A 60 4.12 13.07 3.59
C LEU A 60 4.26 13.13 2.05
N PRO A 61 4.10 14.32 1.44
CA PRO A 61 4.53 14.57 0.07
C PRO A 61 6.03 14.34 -0.10
N GLU A 62 6.44 14.01 -1.33
CA GLU A 62 7.82 13.62 -1.65
C GLU A 62 8.85 14.66 -1.22
N GLU A 63 8.55 15.95 -1.42
CA GLU A 63 9.45 17.06 -1.09
C GLU A 63 9.73 17.12 0.43
N LEU A 64 8.70 16.90 1.24
CA LEU A 64 8.79 16.90 2.70
C LEU A 64 9.43 15.61 3.23
N GLU A 65 9.28 14.48 2.53
CA GLU A 65 10.04 13.26 2.84
C GLU A 65 11.52 13.44 2.58
N GLN A 66 11.92 14.00 1.44
CA GLN A 66 13.32 14.31 1.15
C GLN A 66 13.91 15.29 2.19
N GLN A 67 13.13 16.25 2.64
CA GLN A 67 13.54 17.15 3.72
C GLN A 67 13.66 16.42 5.08
N LEU A 68 12.77 15.46 5.37
CA LEU A 68 12.85 14.63 6.57
C LEU A 68 14.15 13.81 6.56
N TRP A 69 14.50 13.20 5.43
CA TRP A 69 15.72 12.39 5.29
C TRP A 69 17.00 13.18 5.55
N ARG A 70 17.15 14.36 4.94
CA ARG A 70 18.30 15.25 5.20
C ARG A 70 18.45 15.60 6.68
N ASN A 71 17.33 15.81 7.37
CA ASN A 71 17.34 16.07 8.81
C ASN A 71 17.72 14.84 9.64
N ILE A 72 17.28 13.65 9.24
CA ILE A 72 17.62 12.39 9.92
C ILE A 72 19.12 12.11 9.76
N GLU A 73 19.68 12.25 8.56
CA GLU A 73 21.12 12.10 8.33
C GLU A 73 21.95 12.99 9.26
N THR A 74 21.51 14.24 9.47
CA THR A 74 22.15 15.16 10.40
C THR A 74 22.10 14.63 11.85
N ILE A 75 20.93 14.16 12.31
CA ILE A 75 20.73 13.60 13.65
C ILE A 75 21.58 12.33 13.87
N GLU A 76 21.69 11.48 12.85
CA GLU A 76 22.48 10.25 12.88
C GLU A 76 23.99 10.52 12.93
N GLY A 77 24.45 11.58 12.24
CA GLY A 77 25.84 12.04 12.32
C GLY A 77 26.22 12.50 13.73
N GLU A 78 25.32 13.19 14.42
CA GLU A 78 25.50 13.64 15.81
C GLU A 78 25.50 12.47 16.80
N THR A 79 24.66 11.45 16.55
CA THR A 79 24.48 10.31 17.46
C THR A 79 25.39 9.11 17.13
N GLN A 80 26.19 9.19 16.06
CA GLN A 80 27.05 8.11 15.53
C GLN A 80 26.28 6.80 15.22
N MET A 81 24.97 6.91 14.96
CA MET A 81 24.10 5.77 14.69
C MET A 81 23.57 5.84 13.26
N ARG A 82 24.26 5.18 12.31
CA ARG A 82 23.94 5.24 10.88
C ARG A 82 22.80 4.26 10.52
N TYR A 83 21.56 4.70 10.58
CA TYR A 83 20.36 3.94 10.26
C TYR A 83 19.71 4.31 8.91
N VAL A 84 20.01 5.47 8.31
CA VAL A 84 19.44 5.93 7.02
C VAL A 84 19.51 4.84 5.95
N THR A 85 20.69 4.24 5.73
CA THR A 85 20.87 3.14 4.75
C THR A 85 19.97 1.92 5.02
N SER A 86 19.60 1.72 6.28
CA SER A 86 18.77 0.60 6.72
C SER A 86 17.29 0.87 6.52
N VAL A 87 16.87 2.12 6.76
CA VAL A 87 15.48 2.54 6.54
C VAL A 87 15.20 2.71 5.05
N GLU A 88 16.13 3.25 4.27
CA GLU A 88 16.05 3.29 2.80
C GLU A 88 15.87 1.87 2.22
N ARG A 89 16.68 0.91 2.70
CA ARG A 89 16.55 -0.49 2.30
C ARG A 89 15.17 -1.05 2.64
N LEU A 90 14.61 -0.72 3.81
CA LEU A 90 13.28 -1.17 4.20
C LEU A 90 12.18 -0.54 3.32
N ALA A 91 12.32 0.74 2.98
CA ALA A 91 11.40 1.44 2.08
C ALA A 91 11.42 0.81 0.67
N VAL A 92 12.62 0.56 0.12
CA VAL A 92 12.79 -0.12 -1.17
C VAL A 92 12.20 -1.53 -1.12
N GLN A 93 12.51 -2.33 -0.10
CA GLN A 93 11.97 -3.68 0.04
C GLN A 93 10.44 -3.69 0.10
N ARG A 94 9.83 -2.75 0.83
CA ARG A 94 8.37 -2.61 0.89
C ARG A 94 7.78 -2.19 -0.44
N GLY A 95 8.39 -1.23 -1.14
CA GLY A 95 7.96 -0.80 -2.47
C GLY A 95 7.99 -1.96 -3.46
N VAL A 96 9.06 -2.75 -3.47
CA VAL A 96 9.18 -3.96 -4.30
C VAL A 96 8.12 -5.00 -3.93
N GLN A 97 7.91 -5.27 -2.63
CA GLN A 97 6.90 -6.23 -2.19
C GLN A 97 5.48 -5.80 -2.59
N GLN A 98 5.14 -4.52 -2.41
CA GLN A 98 3.84 -3.98 -2.82
C GLN A 98 3.65 -4.04 -4.33
N GLY A 99 4.66 -3.65 -5.11
CA GLY A 99 4.63 -3.73 -6.57
C GLY A 99 4.46 -5.17 -7.08
N MET A 100 5.18 -6.12 -6.49
CA MET A 100 5.04 -7.55 -6.81
C MET A 100 3.65 -8.09 -6.46
N GLN A 101 3.10 -7.70 -5.31
CA GLN A 101 1.76 -8.13 -4.90
C GLN A 101 0.68 -7.54 -5.81
N GLN A 102 0.78 -6.25 -6.14
CA GLN A 102 -0.13 -5.56 -7.04
C GLN A 102 -0.07 -6.17 -8.45
N GLY A 103 1.13 -6.31 -9.02
CA GLY A 103 1.30 -6.90 -10.35
C GLY A 103 0.83 -8.35 -10.44
N ARG A 104 0.95 -9.13 -9.36
CA ARG A 104 0.38 -10.50 -9.30
C ARG A 104 -1.15 -10.49 -9.33
N ILE A 105 -1.79 -9.53 -8.66
CA ILE A 105 -3.25 -9.39 -8.64
C ILE A 105 -3.74 -8.91 -10.01
N GLU A 106 -3.12 -7.87 -10.55
CA GLU A 106 -3.44 -7.32 -11.88
C GLU A 106 -3.29 -8.39 -12.96
N GLY A 107 -2.15 -9.08 -13.04
CA GLY A 107 -1.94 -10.15 -14.02
C GLY A 107 -2.91 -11.33 -13.85
N LYS A 108 -3.40 -11.59 -12.64
CA LYS A 108 -4.46 -12.60 -12.41
C LYS A 108 -5.81 -12.14 -12.95
N ILE A 109 -6.16 -10.85 -12.77
CA ILE A 109 -7.41 -10.27 -13.29
C ILE A 109 -7.37 -10.23 -14.82
N GLU A 110 -6.30 -9.69 -15.40
CA GLU A 110 -6.11 -9.62 -16.85
C GLU A 110 -6.21 -11.01 -17.49
N GLY A 111 -5.49 -12.01 -16.95
CA GLY A 111 -5.57 -13.38 -17.45
C GLY A 111 -6.96 -14.02 -17.31
N LYS A 112 -7.75 -13.62 -16.31
CA LYS A 112 -9.15 -14.09 -16.18
C LYS A 112 -10.07 -13.40 -17.18
N ILE A 113 -9.90 -12.10 -17.41
CA ILE A 113 -10.63 -11.34 -18.44
C ILE A 113 -10.37 -11.96 -19.82
N GLU A 114 -9.11 -12.16 -20.20
CA GLU A 114 -8.75 -12.77 -21.48
C GLU A 114 -9.38 -14.15 -21.66
N ASN A 115 -9.35 -14.98 -20.61
CA ASN A 115 -9.98 -16.29 -20.65
C ASN A 115 -11.52 -16.19 -20.77
N MET A 116 -12.14 -15.24 -20.07
CA MET A 116 -13.57 -15.00 -20.13
C MET A 116 -14.00 -14.56 -21.53
N GLU A 117 -13.30 -13.59 -22.12
CA GLU A 117 -13.53 -13.13 -23.49
C GLU A 117 -13.43 -14.28 -24.47
N ARG A 118 -12.40 -15.14 -24.35
CA ARG A 118 -12.23 -16.31 -25.21
C ARG A 118 -13.38 -17.30 -25.07
N LEU A 119 -13.83 -17.57 -23.85
CA LEU A 119 -14.92 -18.52 -23.59
C LEU A 119 -16.27 -17.99 -24.09
N LEU A 120 -16.58 -16.73 -23.78
CA LEU A 120 -17.80 -16.07 -24.24
C LEU A 120 -17.83 -16.00 -25.78
N THR A 121 -16.71 -15.62 -26.41
CA THR A 121 -16.60 -15.59 -27.87
C THR A 121 -16.81 -16.97 -28.49
N LYS A 122 -16.24 -18.02 -27.86
CA LYS A 122 -16.36 -19.38 -28.35
C LYS A 122 -17.79 -19.93 -28.24
N ARG A 123 -18.53 -19.55 -27.19
CA ARG A 123 -19.88 -20.09 -26.91
C ARG A 123 -20.98 -19.30 -27.60
N PHE A 124 -20.84 -17.98 -27.67
CA PHE A 124 -21.89 -17.07 -28.10
C PHE A 124 -21.56 -16.27 -29.36
N GLY A 125 -20.32 -16.35 -29.87
CA GLY A 125 -19.87 -15.58 -31.04
C GLY A 125 -19.33 -14.20 -30.66
N SER A 126 -19.29 -13.28 -31.61
CA SER A 126 -18.74 -11.94 -31.39
C SER A 126 -19.43 -11.22 -30.23
N LEU A 127 -18.64 -10.68 -29.31
CA LEU A 127 -19.14 -9.89 -28.18
C LEU A 127 -19.32 -8.42 -28.61
N ASP A 128 -20.30 -7.76 -28.01
CA ASP A 128 -20.53 -6.33 -28.21
C ASP A 128 -19.61 -5.48 -27.32
N GLU A 129 -19.57 -4.19 -27.62
CA GLU A 129 -18.74 -3.23 -26.90
C GLU A 129 -19.15 -3.09 -25.43
N GLU A 130 -20.43 -3.30 -25.11
CA GLU A 130 -20.93 -3.30 -23.74
C GLU A 130 -20.33 -4.45 -22.93
N THR A 131 -20.29 -5.66 -23.49
CA THR A 131 -19.69 -6.84 -22.86
C THR A 131 -18.20 -6.65 -22.61
N HIS A 132 -17.45 -6.13 -23.59
CA HIS A 132 -16.02 -5.84 -23.41
C HIS A 132 -15.78 -4.82 -22.30
N ASN A 133 -16.56 -3.74 -22.26
CA ASN A 133 -16.47 -2.74 -21.20
C ASN A 133 -16.79 -3.31 -19.82
N ARG A 134 -17.73 -4.25 -19.73
CA ARG A 134 -18.11 -4.91 -18.48
C ARG A 134 -17.02 -5.85 -17.96
N LEU A 135 -16.37 -6.60 -18.85
CA LEU A 135 -15.22 -7.44 -18.52
C LEU A 135 -14.02 -6.61 -18.05
N GLY A 136 -13.72 -5.49 -18.72
CA GLY A 136 -12.62 -4.59 -18.35
C GLY A 136 -12.75 -3.93 -16.98
N LYS A 137 -13.96 -3.89 -16.40
CA LYS A 137 -14.24 -3.30 -15.07
C LYS A 137 -14.53 -4.38 -14.00
N ALA A 138 -14.38 -5.65 -14.34
CA ALA A 138 -14.77 -6.75 -13.48
C ALA A 138 -13.78 -6.96 -12.32
N THR A 139 -14.34 -7.30 -11.16
CA THR A 139 -13.58 -7.79 -10.00
C THR A 139 -13.27 -9.28 -10.14
N LEU A 140 -12.31 -9.78 -9.35
CA LEU A 140 -12.00 -11.22 -9.33
C LEU A 140 -13.23 -12.06 -8.99
N GLU A 141 -14.02 -11.62 -8.01
CA GLU A 141 -15.23 -12.32 -7.57
C GLU A 141 -16.30 -12.38 -8.67
N GLN A 142 -16.46 -11.29 -9.43
CA GLN A 142 -17.35 -11.27 -10.58
C GLN A 142 -16.88 -12.22 -11.68
N LEU A 143 -15.59 -12.20 -12.02
CA LEU A 143 -15.01 -13.09 -13.02
C LEU A 143 -15.14 -14.57 -12.64
N ASP A 144 -14.97 -14.90 -11.35
CA ASP A 144 -15.18 -16.25 -10.83
C ASP A 144 -16.65 -16.66 -10.95
N SER A 145 -17.59 -15.81 -10.51
CA SER A 145 -19.02 -16.11 -10.62
C SER A 145 -19.49 -16.26 -12.07
N TRP A 146 -18.95 -15.46 -12.99
CA TRP A 146 -19.27 -15.56 -14.42
C TRP A 146 -18.68 -16.84 -15.04
N ALA A 147 -17.49 -17.26 -14.58
CA ALA A 147 -16.87 -18.51 -15.04
C ALA A 147 -17.67 -19.75 -14.66
N ASP A 148 -18.33 -19.75 -13.49
CA ASP A 148 -19.21 -20.85 -13.10
C ASP A 148 -20.49 -20.85 -13.96
N ARG A 149 -21.09 -19.68 -14.20
CA ARG A 149 -22.35 -19.55 -14.95
C ARG A 149 -22.20 -19.78 -16.45
N ILE A 150 -21.02 -19.58 -17.01
CA ILE A 150 -20.81 -19.70 -18.45
C ILE A 150 -21.11 -21.10 -18.99
N LEU A 151 -21.12 -22.12 -18.14
CA LEU A 151 -21.42 -23.49 -18.54
C LEU A 151 -22.92 -23.70 -18.74
N ASP A 152 -23.75 -23.06 -17.92
CA ASP A 152 -25.20 -23.29 -17.84
C ASP A 152 -26.04 -22.20 -18.53
N ALA A 153 -25.52 -20.98 -18.67
CA ALA A 153 -26.21 -19.84 -19.27
C ALA A 153 -26.76 -20.13 -20.68
N ALA A 154 -27.94 -19.63 -21.08
CA ALA A 154 -28.40 -19.80 -22.46
C ALA A 154 -27.89 -18.66 -23.37
N THR A 155 -27.65 -17.49 -22.80
CA THR A 155 -27.18 -16.28 -23.50
C THR A 155 -26.00 -15.61 -22.78
N VAL A 156 -25.35 -14.66 -23.46
CA VAL A 156 -24.31 -13.81 -22.86
C VAL A 156 -24.87 -13.02 -21.66
N HIS A 157 -26.13 -12.57 -21.75
CA HIS A 157 -26.75 -11.79 -20.69
C HIS A 157 -26.87 -12.59 -19.38
N ASP A 158 -27.30 -13.86 -19.48
CA ASP A 158 -27.51 -14.75 -18.34
C ASP A 158 -26.22 -15.00 -17.54
N VAL A 159 -25.05 -14.93 -18.19
CA VAL A 159 -23.75 -15.06 -17.51
C VAL A 159 -23.56 -13.92 -16.50
N PHE A 160 -24.04 -12.73 -16.86
CA PHE A 160 -23.80 -11.49 -16.13
C PHE A 160 -24.90 -11.11 -15.13
N GLU A 161 -25.99 -11.87 -15.04
CA GLU A 161 -27.08 -11.58 -14.09
C GLU A 161 -26.61 -11.74 -12.64
N THR A 162 -26.84 -10.74 -11.80
CA THR A 162 -26.64 -10.86 -10.35
C THR A 162 -27.92 -11.40 -9.72
N HIS A 163 -27.84 -12.54 -9.03
CA HIS A 163 -28.86 -12.93 -8.06
C HIS A 163 -28.70 -12.13 -6.77
#